data_AF-A0A920N2L1-F1
#
_entry.id   AF-A0A920N2L1-F1
#
_cell.length_a   1.000
_cell.length_b   1.000
_cell.length_c   1.000
_cell.angle_alpha   90.00
_cell.angle_beta   90.00
_cell.angle_gamma   90.00
#
_symmetry.space_group_name_H-M   'P 1'
#
loop_
_entity.id
_entity.type
_entity.pdbx_description
1 polymer ?
#
loop_
_entity_poly.entity_id
_entity_poly.type
_entity_poly.pdbx_seq_one_letter_code
_entity_poly.pdbx_strand_id
1 'polypeptide(L)'
;MNRKSGRYWSSTATSVTRAGPKKLQGKFRLDSRDLIRKGGETGPAVVAGKPGSSLLLDAIRYESLEMPPDGKLPARVIADFETWIRMGAPDPRDKAPAGKIGKQQGMSFKTARDWWSYQPVTRSKLPVTKRDNWAHRRLDHFVLARLEEHGLQPSPAADRRTLLRRLKLDLLGLPPTEKDIAEFDADKRPDAVARLVDRLLASRHYGERWGRHWLDVARWAEDNPTSEATNRPHPDGWRYRDWVIEAINDDLPYDRFLVMQLAADLLPNFQRNDLRALGYLGTAPTYHKDPRFSQRR
;
A
#
# COMPACT_ATOMS: atom_id res chain seq x y z
N MET A 1 7.58 23.85 -45.15
CA MET A 1 7.04 24.70 -44.05
C MET A 1 7.38 24.04 -42.72
N ASN A 2 8.48 24.48 -42.13
CA ASN A 2 9.13 23.87 -40.98
C ASN A 2 9.25 24.94 -39.89
N ARG A 3 8.41 24.89 -38.85
CA ARG A 3 8.48 25.75 -37.67
C ARG A 3 7.88 25.03 -36.46
N LYS A 4 8.64 24.17 -35.79
CA LYS A 4 8.44 23.84 -34.37
C LYS A 4 9.78 23.55 -33.69
N SER A 5 10.61 24.59 -33.57
CA SER A 5 11.66 24.65 -32.54
C SER A 5 11.12 25.43 -31.35
N GLY A 6 10.17 24.85 -30.62
CA GLY A 6 9.70 25.36 -29.34
C GLY A 6 10.58 24.80 -28.22
N ARG A 7 11.43 25.65 -27.64
CA ARG A 7 12.23 25.32 -26.46
C ARG A 7 11.29 25.14 -25.26
N TYR A 8 10.86 23.90 -25.02
CA TYR A 8 10.14 23.54 -23.79
C TYR A 8 11.12 23.49 -22.62
N TRP A 9 10.92 24.36 -21.63
CA TRP A 9 11.38 24.11 -20.27
C TRP A 9 10.39 23.12 -19.66
N SER A 10 10.72 21.83 -19.67
CA SER A 10 10.17 20.98 -18.62
C SER A 10 10.85 21.47 -17.35
N SER A 11 10.14 22.14 -16.45
CA SER A 11 10.55 22.20 -15.03
C SER A 11 9.38 21.84 -14.16
N THR A 12 9.41 20.60 -13.70
CA THR A 12 8.70 20.21 -12.49
C THR A 12 9.31 20.96 -11.32
N ALA A 13 8.67 22.06 -10.92
CA ALA A 13 8.89 22.65 -9.61
C ALA A 13 8.43 21.63 -8.57
N THR A 14 9.37 20.86 -8.04
CA THR A 14 9.08 19.83 -7.05
C THR A 14 9.05 20.51 -5.69
N SER A 15 7.86 20.72 -5.13
CA SER A 15 7.75 20.87 -3.67
C SER A 15 8.14 19.52 -3.04
N VAL A 16 9.03 19.55 -2.05
CA VAL A 16 9.53 18.33 -1.39
C VAL A 16 8.48 17.79 -0.41
N THR A 17 7.32 17.38 -0.93
CA THR A 17 6.38 16.58 -0.13
C THR A 17 5.80 15.37 -0.82
N ARG A 18 6.00 15.12 -2.12
CA ARG A 18 5.61 13.82 -2.73
C ARG A 18 6.08 13.68 -4.18
N ALA A 19 7.34 13.31 -4.42
CA ALA A 19 7.78 12.65 -5.65
C ALA A 19 9.25 12.22 -5.50
N GLY A 20 9.60 11.04 -6.04
CA GLY A 20 10.98 10.53 -6.08
C GLY A 20 11.96 11.47 -6.82
N PRO A 21 13.25 11.09 -6.93
CA PRO A 21 14.33 11.99 -7.34
C PRO A 21 14.24 12.30 -8.84
N LYS A 22 13.36 13.21 -9.24
CA LYS A 22 13.40 13.81 -10.56
C LYS A 22 14.57 14.79 -10.60
N LYS A 23 15.41 14.68 -11.63
CA LYS A 23 16.50 15.63 -11.91
C LYS A 23 15.89 17.02 -11.99
N LEU A 24 16.32 17.94 -11.12
CA LEU A 24 15.90 19.35 -11.16
C LEU A 24 16.14 19.89 -12.57
N GLN A 25 15.05 20.25 -13.25
CA GLN A 25 15.17 20.76 -14.60
C GLN A 25 15.44 22.26 -14.55
N GLY A 26 16.45 22.71 -15.30
CA GLY A 26 16.85 24.11 -15.36
C GLY A 26 17.45 24.69 -14.07
N LYS A 27 17.85 23.82 -13.12
CA LYS A 27 18.49 24.15 -11.83
C LYS A 27 17.69 25.11 -10.94
N PHE A 28 16.38 25.23 -11.18
CA PHE A 28 15.52 26.16 -10.47
C PHE A 28 14.87 25.54 -9.22
N ARG A 29 14.91 26.25 -8.08
CA ARG A 29 14.35 25.78 -6.80
C ARG A 29 13.44 26.83 -6.19
N LEU A 30 12.26 26.39 -5.74
CA LEU A 30 11.23 27.22 -5.11
C LEU A 30 11.18 27.11 -3.59
N ASP A 31 12.08 26.37 -2.95
CA ASP A 31 12.02 26.02 -1.52
C ASP A 31 12.90 26.91 -0.63
N SER A 32 13.48 27.97 -1.18
CA SER A 32 14.24 28.99 -0.45
C SER A 32 14.11 30.34 -1.10
N ARG A 33 14.05 31.40 -0.29
CA ARG A 33 14.01 32.79 -0.75
C ARG A 33 15.18 33.12 -1.68
N ASP A 34 16.39 32.75 -1.27
CA ASP A 34 17.61 33.07 -2.00
C ASP A 34 17.68 32.32 -3.33
N LEU A 35 17.17 31.09 -3.38
CA LEU A 35 17.16 30.29 -4.60
C LEU A 35 16.13 30.77 -5.63
N ILE A 36 14.99 31.28 -5.18
CA ILE A 36 13.99 31.91 -6.07
C ILE A 36 14.54 33.20 -6.68
N ARG A 37 15.22 34.01 -5.86
CA ARG A 37 15.84 35.27 -6.28
C ARG A 37 17.08 35.06 -7.16
N LYS A 38 17.86 34.01 -6.91
CA LYS A 38 18.96 33.59 -7.79
C LYS A 38 18.44 33.04 -9.11
N GLY A 39 17.31 32.32 -9.08
CA GLY A 39 16.68 31.74 -10.24
C GLY A 39 17.40 30.52 -10.81
N GLY A 40 16.98 30.12 -12.01
CA GLY A 40 17.53 28.98 -12.75
C GLY A 40 18.46 29.42 -13.88
N GLU A 41 18.62 28.56 -14.88
CA GLU A 41 19.44 28.86 -16.07
C GLU A 41 18.90 30.01 -16.94
N THR A 42 17.64 30.41 -16.73
CA THR A 42 16.96 31.51 -17.44
C THR A 42 17.01 32.85 -16.70
N GLY A 43 17.61 32.90 -15.51
CA GLY A 43 17.68 34.11 -14.68
C GLY A 43 16.74 34.07 -13.46
N PRO A 44 16.67 35.19 -12.70
CA PRO A 44 15.93 35.28 -11.44
C PRO A 44 14.42 35.10 -11.67
N ALA A 45 13.78 34.21 -10.90
CA ALA A 45 12.33 34.03 -11.02
C ALA A 45 11.56 35.20 -10.39
N VAL A 46 12.11 35.77 -9.31
CA VAL A 46 11.55 36.94 -8.63
C VAL A 46 12.64 37.97 -8.37
N VAL A 47 12.42 39.19 -8.85
CA VAL A 47 13.25 40.35 -8.55
C VAL A 47 12.45 41.26 -7.61
N ALA A 48 12.88 41.30 -6.34
CA ALA A 48 12.19 42.06 -5.29
C ALA A 48 11.98 43.54 -5.70
N GLY A 49 10.74 44.01 -5.59
CA GLY A 49 10.35 45.38 -5.94
C GLY A 49 10.21 45.65 -7.45
N LYS A 50 10.51 44.67 -8.33
CA LYS A 50 10.49 44.85 -9.79
C LYS A 50 9.61 43.79 -10.47
N PRO A 51 8.27 43.99 -10.49
CA PRO A 51 7.34 43.07 -11.15
C PRO A 51 7.69 42.80 -12.62
N GLY A 52 7.99 43.84 -13.41
CA GLY A 52 8.33 43.72 -14.83
C GLY A 52 9.73 43.16 -15.14
N SER A 53 10.49 42.74 -14.13
CA SER A 53 11.77 42.03 -14.31
C SER A 53 11.73 40.63 -13.67
N SER A 54 10.55 40.16 -13.28
CA SER A 54 10.36 38.89 -12.58
C SER A 54 9.74 37.86 -13.52
N LEU A 55 10.54 36.86 -13.93
CA LEU A 55 10.11 35.83 -14.88
C LEU A 55 8.88 35.03 -14.40
N LEU A 56 8.67 34.93 -13.09
CA LEU A 56 7.47 34.31 -12.53
C LEU A 56 6.19 35.04 -12.98
N LEU A 57 6.22 36.37 -13.00
CA LEU A 57 5.06 37.17 -13.36
C LEU A 57 4.80 37.13 -14.87
N ASP A 58 5.87 37.21 -15.67
CA ASP A 58 5.79 37.05 -17.12
C ASP A 58 5.21 35.68 -17.50
N ALA A 59 5.58 34.63 -16.76
CA ALA A 59 5.12 33.28 -17.00
C ALA A 59 3.62 33.08 -16.70
N ILE A 60 3.15 33.58 -15.55
CA ILE A 60 1.72 33.48 -15.17
C ILE A 60 0.82 34.45 -15.94
N ARG A 61 1.40 35.50 -16.53
CA ARG A 61 0.71 36.41 -17.46
C ARG A 61 0.68 35.90 -18.89
N TYR A 62 1.44 34.86 -19.21
CA TYR A 62 1.61 34.33 -20.56
C TYR A 62 2.29 35.34 -21.50
N GLU A 63 3.18 36.18 -20.95
CA GLU A 63 3.97 37.15 -21.71
C GLU A 63 5.30 36.53 -22.20
N SER A 64 5.70 35.39 -21.60
CA SER A 64 6.86 34.60 -22.02
C SER A 64 6.54 33.10 -22.06
N LEU A 65 7.01 32.32 -21.07
CA LEU A 65 6.70 30.90 -20.92
C LEU A 65 5.33 30.74 -20.25
N GLU A 66 4.34 30.25 -20.97
CA GLU A 66 2.97 30.10 -20.47
C GLU A 66 2.87 29.03 -19.37
N MET A 67 2.60 29.45 -18.13
CA MET A 67 2.40 28.56 -16.98
C MET A 67 1.23 29.08 -16.12
N PRO A 68 0.32 28.21 -15.63
CA PRO A 68 0.27 26.76 -15.78
C PRO A 68 -0.19 26.28 -17.18
N PRO A 69 0.32 25.16 -17.71
CA PRO A 69 0.01 24.71 -19.08
C PRO A 69 -1.48 24.37 -19.29
N ASP A 70 -2.20 24.01 -18.23
CA ASP A 70 -3.60 23.60 -18.28
C ASP A 70 -4.59 24.79 -18.22
N GLY A 71 -4.08 26.02 -18.08
CA GLY A 71 -4.90 27.23 -18.11
C GLY A 71 -4.36 28.37 -17.25
N LYS A 72 -4.63 29.61 -17.71
CA LYS A 72 -4.14 30.84 -17.06
C LYS A 72 -4.84 31.06 -15.71
N LEU A 73 -4.07 31.52 -14.73
CA LEU A 73 -4.61 31.83 -13.40
C LEU A 73 -5.62 32.99 -13.46
N PRO A 74 -6.61 33.03 -12.54
CA PRO A 74 -7.53 34.15 -12.44
C PRO A 74 -6.79 35.48 -12.26
N ALA A 75 -7.28 36.55 -12.90
CA ALA A 75 -6.65 37.88 -12.86
C ALA A 75 -6.37 38.38 -11.43
N ARG A 76 -7.24 38.07 -10.47
CA ARG A 76 -7.06 38.40 -9.05
C ARG A 76 -5.78 37.78 -8.47
N VAL A 77 -5.51 36.51 -8.78
CA VAL A 77 -4.32 35.80 -8.30
C VAL A 77 -3.06 36.39 -8.91
N ILE A 78 -3.10 36.74 -10.20
CA ILE A 78 -1.97 37.40 -10.88
C ILE A 78 -1.68 38.77 -10.24
N ALA A 79 -2.72 39.54 -9.91
CA ALA A 79 -2.59 40.83 -9.23
C ALA A 79 -2.01 40.70 -7.81
N ASP A 80 -2.33 39.63 -7.09
CA ASP A 80 -1.75 39.32 -5.77
C ASP A 80 -0.24 39.03 -5.90
N PHE A 81 0.18 38.24 -6.90
CA PHE A 81 1.60 38.00 -7.17
C PHE A 81 2.35 39.28 -7.55
N GLU A 82 1.75 40.12 -8.39
CA GLU A 82 2.33 41.41 -8.75
C GLU A 82 2.52 42.31 -7.52
N THR A 83 1.52 42.38 -6.66
CA THR A 83 1.56 43.17 -5.42
C THR A 83 2.60 42.62 -4.45
N TRP A 84 2.67 41.30 -4.29
CA TRP A 84 3.67 40.63 -3.47
C TRP A 84 5.10 40.92 -3.95
N ILE A 85 5.37 40.87 -5.27
CA ILE A 85 6.68 41.23 -5.82
C ILE A 85 6.99 42.72 -5.57
N ARG A 86 6.00 43.60 -5.77
CA ARG A 86 6.13 45.05 -5.54
C ARG A 86 6.48 45.37 -4.08
N MET A 87 5.93 44.63 -3.12
CA MET A 87 6.24 44.74 -1.68
C MET A 87 7.63 44.17 -1.31
N GLY A 88 8.42 43.69 -2.28
CA GLY A 88 9.75 43.13 -2.05
C GLY A 88 9.76 41.61 -1.90
N ALA A 89 8.68 40.93 -2.26
CA ALA A 89 8.52 39.48 -2.19
C ALA A 89 8.90 38.92 -0.81
N PRO A 90 8.17 39.29 0.27
CA PRO A 90 8.42 38.76 1.60
C PRO A 90 8.27 37.25 1.62
N ASP A 91 9.32 36.55 2.06
CA ASP A 91 9.41 35.10 2.12
C ASP A 91 10.17 34.71 3.41
N PRO A 92 9.53 33.97 4.35
CA PRO A 92 10.14 33.58 5.62
C PRO A 92 11.16 32.45 5.50
N ARG A 93 11.40 31.90 4.29
CA ARG A 93 12.37 30.82 4.04
C ARG A 93 13.77 31.39 3.80
N ASP A 94 14.28 32.05 4.83
CA ASP A 94 15.58 32.72 4.91
C ASP A 94 16.78 31.75 4.89
N LYS A 95 16.59 30.49 5.25
CA LYS A 95 17.61 29.44 5.17
C LYS A 95 17.27 28.47 4.05
N ALA A 96 18.16 28.35 3.07
CA ALA A 96 18.08 27.23 2.14
C ALA A 96 18.22 25.92 2.95
N PRO A 97 17.36 24.91 2.76
CA PRO A 97 17.56 23.62 3.41
C PRO A 97 18.95 23.11 3.03
N ALA A 98 19.78 22.86 4.06
CA ALA A 98 21.16 22.40 3.92
C ALA A 98 21.15 20.99 3.31
N GLY A 99 21.17 20.94 1.98
CA GLY A 99 21.16 19.70 1.24
C GLY A 99 21.55 19.95 -0.20
N LYS A 100 22.78 19.58 -0.56
CA LYS A 100 23.03 19.08 -1.91
C LYS A 100 22.02 17.97 -2.15
N ILE A 101 21.47 17.84 -3.36
CA ILE A 101 20.75 16.62 -3.73
C ILE A 101 21.80 15.50 -3.83
N GLY A 102 22.25 15.02 -2.68
CA GLY A 102 22.87 13.71 -2.58
C GLY A 102 21.83 12.68 -2.95
N LYS A 103 22.26 11.56 -3.54
CA LYS A 103 21.45 10.34 -3.59
C LYS A 103 20.82 10.17 -2.21
N GLN A 104 19.51 9.90 -2.14
CA GLN A 104 18.87 9.53 -0.87
C GLN A 104 19.71 8.40 -0.28
N GLN A 105 20.56 8.71 0.70
CA GLN A 105 21.27 7.69 1.44
C GLN A 105 20.17 7.07 2.30
N GLY A 106 19.74 5.88 1.90
CA GLY A 106 18.85 5.08 2.72
C GLY A 106 19.42 4.92 4.12
N MET A 107 18.57 4.55 5.06
CA MET A 107 18.98 4.24 6.42
C MET A 107 20.17 3.27 6.40
N SER A 108 21.22 3.56 7.19
CA SER A 108 22.37 2.64 7.29
C SER A 108 21.90 1.27 7.78
N PHE A 109 22.52 0.18 7.35
CA PHE A 109 22.17 -1.16 7.85
C PHE A 109 22.25 -1.27 9.37
N LYS A 110 23.17 -0.52 10.01
CA LYS A 110 23.27 -0.45 11.47
C LYS A 110 21.99 0.12 12.07
N THR A 111 21.53 1.27 11.59
CA THR A 111 20.29 1.91 12.05
C THR A 111 19.05 1.12 11.66
N ALA A 112 19.06 0.46 10.50
CA ALA A 112 17.95 -0.37 10.04
C ALA A 112 17.72 -1.55 10.99
N ARG A 113 18.77 -2.16 11.55
CA ARG A 113 18.62 -3.24 12.54
C ARG A 113 17.88 -2.79 13.80
N ASP A 114 18.02 -1.54 14.21
CA ASP A 114 17.33 -0.99 15.39
C ASP A 114 15.83 -0.71 15.13
N TRP A 115 15.36 -0.88 13.89
CA TRP A 115 13.96 -0.68 13.55
C TRP A 115 13.08 -1.77 14.14
N TRP A 116 11.87 -1.39 14.58
CA TRP A 116 10.97 -2.26 15.35
C TRP A 116 10.66 -3.61 14.70
N SER A 117 10.62 -3.68 13.36
CA SER A 117 10.31 -4.90 12.61
C SER A 117 11.47 -5.89 12.50
N TYR A 118 12.70 -5.46 12.82
CA TYR A 118 13.88 -6.33 12.85
C TYR A 118 14.30 -6.71 14.28
N GLN A 119 13.61 -6.19 15.28
CA GLN A 119 13.83 -6.56 16.68
C GLN A 119 13.11 -7.87 16.99
N PRO A 120 13.68 -8.73 17.85
CA PRO A 120 13.01 -9.95 18.27
C PRO A 120 11.71 -9.64 19.01
N VAL A 121 10.66 -10.42 18.74
CA VAL A 121 9.37 -10.28 19.43
C VAL A 121 9.53 -10.75 20.88
N THR A 122 9.40 -9.82 21.83
CA THR A 122 9.45 -10.12 23.26
C THR A 122 8.05 -10.25 23.84
N ARG A 123 7.85 -11.19 24.76
CA ARG A 123 6.56 -11.37 25.44
C ARG A 123 6.33 -10.24 26.44
N SER A 124 5.32 -9.41 26.18
CA SER A 124 4.88 -8.37 27.11
C SER A 124 4.27 -8.96 28.38
N LYS A 125 4.44 -8.26 29.51
CA LYS A 125 3.75 -8.57 30.77
C LYS A 125 2.24 -8.38 30.58
N LEU A 126 1.45 -9.21 31.26
CA LEU A 126 -0.01 -9.08 31.21
C LEU A 126 -0.44 -7.81 31.96
N PRO A 127 -1.35 -7.01 31.41
CA PRO A 127 -1.91 -5.87 32.12
C PRO A 127 -2.77 -6.34 33.29
N VAL A 128 -2.81 -5.53 34.34
CA VAL A 128 -3.72 -5.75 35.47
C VAL A 128 -5.12 -5.30 35.04
N THR A 129 -6.09 -6.21 35.16
CA THR A 129 -7.49 -5.96 34.81
C THR A 129 -8.34 -5.97 36.07
N LYS A 130 -9.39 -5.15 36.12
CA LYS A 130 -10.29 -5.05 37.29
C LYS A 130 -11.27 -6.21 37.38
N ARG A 131 -11.67 -6.77 36.24
CA ARG A 131 -12.58 -7.91 36.19
C ARG A 131 -11.84 -9.24 36.24
N ASP A 132 -12.10 -9.98 37.32
CA ASP A 132 -11.75 -11.38 37.43
C ASP A 132 -12.76 -12.23 36.64
N ASN A 133 -12.28 -13.23 35.90
CA ASN A 133 -13.05 -14.27 35.19
C ASN A 133 -13.63 -13.92 33.80
N TRP A 134 -13.29 -12.79 33.16
CA TRP A 134 -13.59 -12.58 31.72
C TRP A 134 -12.44 -12.95 30.80
N ALA A 135 -11.21 -12.63 31.21
CA ALA A 135 -10.03 -12.94 30.41
C ALA A 135 -9.63 -14.42 30.61
N HIS A 136 -9.68 -15.21 29.54
CA HIS A 136 -9.32 -16.64 29.55
C HIS A 136 -7.97 -16.90 28.89
N ARG A 137 -7.60 -16.07 27.92
CA ARG A 137 -6.33 -16.12 27.18
C ARG A 137 -5.53 -14.85 27.42
N ARG A 138 -4.22 -14.92 27.15
CA ARG A 138 -3.31 -13.76 27.29
C ARG A 138 -3.80 -12.53 26.52
N LEU A 139 -4.32 -12.73 25.30
CA LEU A 139 -4.84 -11.64 24.47
C LEU A 139 -6.03 -10.94 25.13
N ASP A 140 -6.91 -11.70 25.79
CA ASP A 140 -8.12 -11.18 26.43
C ASP A 140 -7.78 -10.15 27.51
N HIS A 141 -6.68 -10.33 28.25
CA HIS A 141 -6.21 -9.34 29.23
C HIS A 141 -5.88 -7.99 28.57
N PHE A 142 -5.22 -8.00 27.40
CA PHE A 142 -4.90 -6.75 26.68
C PHE A 142 -6.16 -6.06 26.14
N VAL A 143 -7.12 -6.84 25.63
CA VAL A 143 -8.41 -6.31 25.16
C VAL A 143 -9.19 -5.72 26.34
N LEU A 144 -9.32 -6.47 27.44
CA LEU A 144 -10.05 -6.05 28.62
C LEU A 144 -9.44 -4.80 29.26
N ALA A 145 -8.11 -4.74 29.39
CA ALA A 145 -7.42 -3.56 29.92
C ALA A 145 -7.73 -2.31 29.09
N ARG A 146 -7.74 -2.43 27.75
CA ARG A 146 -8.07 -1.31 26.86
C ARG A 146 -9.54 -0.90 26.96
N LEU A 147 -10.47 -1.86 27.09
CA LEU A 147 -11.88 -1.58 27.33
C LEU A 147 -12.07 -0.83 28.65
N GLU A 148 -11.46 -1.31 29.74
CA GLU A 148 -11.55 -0.70 31.07
C GLU A 148 -10.96 0.71 31.11
N GLU A 149 -9.85 0.96 30.41
CA GLU A 149 -9.24 2.29 30.25
C GLU A 149 -10.22 3.29 29.60
N HIS A 150 -11.05 2.82 28.66
CA HIS A 150 -12.04 3.64 27.95
C HIS A 150 -13.42 3.62 28.63
N GLY A 151 -13.55 3.03 29.81
CA GLY A 151 -14.85 2.90 30.51
C GLY A 151 -15.86 2.01 29.77
N LEU A 152 -15.39 1.16 28.85
CA LEU A 152 -16.22 0.24 28.08
C LEU A 152 -16.32 -1.12 28.77
N GLN A 153 -17.38 -1.86 28.44
CA GLN A 153 -17.60 -3.21 28.93
C GLN A 153 -17.59 -4.20 27.77
N PRO A 154 -17.09 -5.43 27.98
CA PRO A 154 -17.21 -6.48 26.98
C PRO A 154 -18.68 -6.73 26.60
N SER A 155 -18.92 -7.02 25.33
CA SER A 155 -20.24 -7.44 24.87
C SER A 155 -20.64 -8.79 25.50
N PRO A 156 -21.93 -9.03 25.74
CA PRO A 156 -22.41 -10.33 26.19
C PRO A 156 -22.09 -11.41 25.15
N ALA A 157 -21.95 -12.66 25.63
CA ALA A 157 -21.76 -13.80 24.75
C ALA A 157 -22.95 -13.95 23.79
N ALA A 158 -22.67 -14.30 22.54
CA ALA A 158 -23.71 -14.59 21.57
C ALA A 158 -24.52 -15.83 21.96
N ASP A 159 -25.81 -15.86 21.64
CA ASP A 159 -26.60 -17.08 21.76
C ASP A 159 -26.06 -18.18 20.81
N ARG A 160 -26.42 -19.43 21.07
CA ARG A 160 -25.88 -20.59 20.35
C ARG A 160 -26.14 -20.52 18.85
N ARG A 161 -27.32 -20.09 18.42
CA ARG A 161 -27.69 -20.06 17.00
C ARG A 161 -26.94 -18.95 16.27
N THR A 162 -26.82 -17.79 16.91
CA THR A 162 -25.98 -16.68 16.39
C THR A 162 -24.51 -17.10 16.31
N LEU A 163 -23.98 -17.77 17.32
CA LEU A 163 -22.60 -18.25 17.33
C LEU A 163 -22.34 -19.25 16.21
N LEU A 164 -23.20 -20.26 16.06
CA LEU A 164 -23.10 -21.24 14.97
C LEU A 164 -23.14 -20.58 13.60
N ARG A 165 -24.06 -19.64 13.39
CA ARG A 165 -24.17 -18.90 12.12
C ARG A 165 -22.89 -18.13 11.81
N ARG A 166 -22.34 -17.39 12.78
CA ARG A 166 -21.08 -16.65 12.62
C ARG A 166 -19.94 -17.59 12.28
N LEU A 167 -19.75 -18.66 13.06
CA LEU A 167 -18.67 -19.63 12.84
C LEU A 167 -18.73 -20.27 11.45
N LYS A 168 -19.92 -20.71 10.98
CA LYS A 168 -20.03 -21.33 9.64
C LYS A 168 -19.83 -20.34 8.51
N LEU A 169 -20.35 -19.11 8.62
CA LEU A 169 -20.14 -18.08 7.60
C LEU A 169 -18.68 -17.61 7.55
N ASP A 170 -18.04 -17.45 8.71
CA ASP A 170 -16.66 -16.97 8.78
C ASP A 170 -15.68 -18.04 8.30
N LEU A 171 -15.83 -19.29 8.77
CA LEU A 171 -14.90 -20.37 8.46
C LEU A 171 -15.16 -21.05 7.12
N LEU A 172 -16.43 -21.25 6.74
CA LEU A 172 -16.79 -21.98 5.51
C LEU A 172 -17.41 -21.09 4.44
N GLY A 173 -17.86 -19.86 4.77
CA GLY A 173 -18.64 -19.03 3.84
C GLY A 173 -20.07 -19.53 3.61
N LEU A 174 -20.52 -20.55 4.34
CA LEU A 174 -21.81 -21.22 4.15
C LEU A 174 -22.72 -21.01 5.36
N PRO A 175 -24.03 -20.80 5.16
CA PRO A 175 -24.97 -20.73 6.27
C PRO A 175 -25.13 -22.12 6.94
N PRO A 176 -25.55 -22.16 8.23
CA PRO A 176 -25.88 -23.42 8.89
C PRO A 176 -27.13 -24.07 8.28
N THR A 177 -27.11 -25.39 8.16
CA THR A 177 -28.27 -26.22 7.81
C THR A 177 -29.13 -26.49 9.05
N GLU A 178 -30.35 -26.96 8.85
CA GLU A 178 -31.23 -27.37 9.95
C GLU A 178 -30.60 -28.47 10.81
N LYS A 179 -29.87 -29.41 10.17
CA LYS A 179 -29.14 -30.47 10.87
C LYS A 179 -28.02 -29.91 11.74
N ASP A 180 -27.22 -28.97 11.24
CA ASP A 180 -26.16 -28.33 12.03
C ASP A 180 -26.73 -27.66 13.29
N ILE A 181 -27.87 -26.99 13.13
CA ILE A 181 -28.56 -26.30 14.22
C ILE A 181 -29.03 -27.31 15.27
N ALA A 182 -29.73 -28.37 14.84
CA ALA A 182 -30.22 -29.40 15.74
C ALA A 182 -29.09 -30.11 16.50
N GLU A 183 -28.01 -30.48 15.81
CA GLU A 183 -26.84 -31.11 16.41
C GLU A 183 -26.13 -30.20 17.41
N PHE A 184 -25.92 -28.93 17.04
CA PHE A 184 -25.27 -27.99 17.93
C PHE A 184 -26.16 -27.63 19.13
N ASP A 185 -27.48 -27.48 18.94
CA ASP A 185 -28.40 -27.21 20.05
C ASP A 185 -28.47 -28.39 21.03
N ALA A 186 -28.34 -29.63 20.54
CA ALA A 186 -28.30 -30.85 21.36
C ALA A 186 -26.97 -31.05 22.11
N ASP A 187 -25.84 -30.53 21.60
CA ASP A 187 -24.52 -30.73 22.22
C ASP A 187 -24.31 -29.82 23.46
N LYS A 188 -24.56 -30.39 24.65
CA LYS A 188 -24.43 -29.68 25.94
C LYS A 188 -23.07 -29.82 26.61
N ARG A 189 -22.09 -30.44 25.95
CA ARG A 189 -20.76 -30.61 26.53
C ARG A 189 -20.05 -29.26 26.72
N PRO A 190 -19.18 -29.13 27.73
CA PRO A 190 -18.45 -27.89 27.99
C PRO A 190 -17.50 -27.49 26.84
N ASP A 191 -17.07 -28.45 26.01
CA ASP A 191 -16.17 -28.26 24.87
C ASP A 191 -16.92 -28.23 23.51
N ALA A 192 -18.25 -28.15 23.50
CA ALA A 192 -19.06 -28.21 22.28
C ALA A 192 -18.65 -27.19 21.21
N VAL A 193 -18.24 -25.98 21.63
CA VAL A 193 -17.76 -24.93 20.70
C VAL A 193 -16.42 -25.30 20.09
N ALA A 194 -15.47 -25.79 20.88
CA ALA A 194 -14.15 -26.20 20.38
C ALA A 194 -14.31 -27.33 19.35
N ARG A 195 -15.09 -28.37 19.69
CA ARG A 195 -15.37 -29.49 18.78
C ARG A 195 -16.12 -29.06 17.51
N LEU A 196 -17.00 -28.06 17.60
CA LEU A 196 -17.60 -27.47 16.40
C LEU A 196 -16.52 -26.82 15.53
N VAL A 197 -15.68 -25.97 16.11
CA VAL A 197 -14.59 -25.28 15.38
C VAL A 197 -13.66 -26.30 14.72
N ASP A 198 -13.23 -27.34 15.42
CA ASP A 198 -12.36 -28.38 14.88
C ASP A 198 -12.98 -29.07 13.65
N ARG A 199 -14.28 -29.38 13.70
CA ARG A 199 -15.01 -29.95 12.54
C ARG A 199 -15.11 -28.97 11.37
N LEU A 200 -15.26 -27.68 11.64
CA LEU A 200 -15.32 -26.65 10.60
C LEU A 200 -13.93 -26.47 9.95
N LEU A 201 -12.86 -26.42 10.75
CA LEU A 201 -11.49 -26.33 10.23
C LEU A 201 -11.09 -27.57 9.41
N ALA A 202 -11.58 -28.76 9.79
CA ALA A 202 -11.34 -29.99 9.04
C ALA A 202 -12.19 -30.13 7.75
N SER A 203 -13.12 -29.22 7.49
CA SER A 203 -13.97 -29.26 6.30
C SER A 203 -13.20 -28.77 5.07
N ARG A 204 -13.36 -29.42 3.90
CA ARG A 204 -12.76 -28.95 2.64
C ARG A 204 -13.19 -27.54 2.24
N HIS A 205 -14.39 -27.12 2.65
CA HIS A 205 -14.88 -25.77 2.42
C HIS A 205 -14.08 -24.70 3.17
N TYR A 206 -13.30 -25.06 4.19
CA TYR A 206 -12.42 -24.14 4.89
C TYR A 206 -11.35 -23.59 3.94
N GLY A 207 -10.63 -24.46 3.21
CA GLY A 207 -9.65 -24.05 2.21
C GLY A 207 -10.26 -23.27 1.05
N GLU A 208 -11.48 -23.60 0.62
CA GLU A 208 -12.19 -22.82 -0.41
C GLU A 208 -12.48 -21.39 0.06
N ARG A 209 -12.92 -21.24 1.32
CA ARG A 209 -13.21 -19.95 1.93
C ARG A 209 -11.93 -19.13 2.16
N TRP A 210 -10.92 -19.74 2.78
CA TRP A 210 -9.69 -19.05 3.19
C TRP A 210 -8.70 -18.85 2.04
N GLY A 211 -8.68 -19.76 1.07
CA GLY A 211 -7.86 -19.64 -0.14
C GLY A 211 -8.15 -18.38 -0.92
N ARG A 212 -9.41 -17.94 -0.95
CA ARG A 212 -9.79 -16.65 -1.55
C ARG A 212 -9.00 -15.47 -0.98
N HIS A 213 -8.82 -15.40 0.34
CA HIS A 213 -8.10 -14.29 0.96
C HIS A 213 -6.65 -14.23 0.50
N TRP A 214 -6.02 -15.39 0.31
CA TRP A 214 -4.67 -15.45 -0.25
C TRP A 214 -4.66 -15.06 -1.73
N LEU A 215 -5.58 -15.61 -2.53
CA LEU A 215 -5.66 -15.35 -3.97
C LEU A 215 -5.92 -13.86 -4.27
N ASP A 216 -6.68 -13.17 -3.43
CA ASP A 216 -6.87 -11.71 -3.51
C ASP A 216 -5.55 -10.95 -3.31
N VAL A 217 -4.73 -11.35 -2.33
CA VAL A 217 -3.41 -10.73 -2.06
C VAL A 217 -2.40 -11.07 -3.16
N ALA A 218 -2.42 -12.30 -3.65
CA ALA A 218 -1.61 -12.77 -4.77
C ALA A 218 -2.02 -12.14 -6.11
N ARG A 219 -3.13 -11.37 -6.15
CA ARG A 219 -3.70 -10.79 -7.37
C ARG A 219 -3.96 -11.84 -8.45
N TRP A 220 -4.36 -13.02 -8.00
CA TRP A 220 -4.69 -14.11 -8.90
C TRP A 220 -5.92 -13.75 -9.74
N ALA A 221 -5.81 -14.00 -11.03
CA ALA A 221 -6.91 -13.95 -11.98
C ALA A 221 -6.68 -15.02 -13.05
N GLU A 222 -7.76 -15.65 -13.51
CA GLU A 222 -7.73 -16.49 -14.71
C GLU A 222 -7.75 -15.63 -15.98
N ASP A 223 -8.18 -14.39 -15.86
CA ASP A 223 -8.19 -13.41 -16.95
C ASP A 223 -6.91 -12.56 -16.96
N ASN A 224 -6.55 -12.05 -18.13
CA ASN A 224 -5.42 -11.14 -18.29
C ASN A 224 -5.95 -9.70 -18.48
N PRO A 225 -5.78 -8.79 -17.49
CA PRO A 225 -6.41 -7.47 -17.51
C PRO A 225 -5.79 -6.49 -18.50
N THR A 226 -4.67 -6.84 -19.16
CA THR A 226 -4.16 -6.02 -20.26
C THR A 226 -5.04 -6.29 -21.49
N SER A 227 -5.90 -5.33 -21.79
CA SER A 227 -6.90 -5.31 -22.87
C SER A 227 -6.33 -5.39 -24.30
N GLU A 228 -5.15 -5.97 -24.50
CA GLU A 228 -4.56 -6.22 -25.81
C GLU A 228 -5.01 -7.60 -26.33
N ALA A 229 -5.48 -7.66 -27.57
CA ALA A 229 -5.96 -8.90 -28.20
C ALA A 229 -4.92 -10.04 -28.25
N THR A 230 -3.65 -9.73 -27.99
CA THR A 230 -2.53 -10.68 -27.91
C THR A 230 -2.33 -11.32 -26.53
N ASN A 231 -2.95 -10.78 -25.48
CA ASN A 231 -2.79 -11.26 -24.12
C ASN A 231 -3.99 -12.14 -23.73
N ARG A 232 -3.83 -13.45 -23.98
CA ARG A 232 -4.86 -14.45 -23.68
C ARG A 232 -5.02 -14.63 -22.15
N PRO A 233 -6.22 -15.01 -21.69
CA PRO A 233 -6.44 -15.51 -20.33
C PRO A 233 -5.46 -16.64 -19.98
N HIS A 234 -5.21 -16.85 -18.69
CA HIS A 234 -4.38 -17.94 -18.19
C HIS A 234 -5.18 -19.26 -18.19
N PRO A 235 -5.06 -20.13 -19.21
CA PRO A 235 -5.97 -21.28 -19.38
C PRO A 235 -5.86 -22.30 -18.24
N ASP A 236 -4.70 -22.38 -17.59
CA ASP A 236 -4.41 -23.27 -16.47
C ASP A 236 -4.33 -22.54 -15.12
N GLY A 237 -4.80 -21.28 -15.03
CA GLY A 237 -4.72 -20.48 -13.80
C GLY A 237 -5.46 -21.11 -12.61
N TRP A 238 -6.50 -21.90 -12.89
CA TRP A 238 -7.25 -22.68 -11.91
C TRP A 238 -6.39 -23.68 -11.14
N ARG A 239 -5.30 -24.20 -11.73
CA ARG A 239 -4.42 -25.18 -11.06
C ARG A 239 -3.73 -24.60 -9.83
N TYR A 240 -3.37 -23.31 -9.90
CA TYR A 240 -2.78 -22.61 -8.77
C TYR A 240 -3.83 -22.27 -7.70
N ARG A 241 -5.03 -21.86 -8.11
CA ARG A 241 -6.17 -21.69 -7.19
C ARG A 241 -6.43 -22.98 -6.40
N ASP A 242 -6.56 -24.10 -7.10
CA ASP A 242 -6.83 -25.39 -6.47
C ASP A 242 -5.68 -25.82 -5.57
N TRP A 243 -4.42 -25.59 -5.98
CA TRP A 243 -3.26 -25.84 -5.12
C TRP A 243 -3.29 -25.00 -3.83
N VAL A 244 -3.67 -23.71 -3.88
CA VAL A 244 -3.80 -22.87 -2.67
C VAL A 244 -4.88 -23.41 -1.75
N ILE A 245 -6.03 -23.82 -2.30
CA ILE A 245 -7.15 -24.40 -1.53
C ILE A 245 -6.70 -25.69 -0.84
N GLU A 246 -6.02 -26.57 -1.57
CA GLU A 246 -5.46 -27.83 -1.04
C GLU A 246 -4.41 -27.56 0.04
N ALA A 247 -3.45 -26.67 -0.20
CA ALA A 247 -2.40 -26.34 0.75
C ALA A 247 -2.94 -25.81 2.09
N ILE A 248 -4.04 -25.04 2.06
CA ILE A 248 -4.70 -24.57 3.29
C ILE A 248 -5.43 -25.71 4.00
N ASN A 249 -6.13 -26.58 3.26
CA ASN A 249 -6.82 -27.73 3.84
C ASN A 249 -5.87 -28.77 4.44
N ASP A 250 -4.68 -28.91 3.84
CA ASP A 250 -3.63 -29.83 4.30
C ASP A 250 -2.77 -29.24 5.43
N ASP A 251 -3.10 -28.03 5.92
CA ASP A 251 -2.36 -27.29 6.96
C ASP A 251 -0.86 -27.15 6.63
N LEU A 252 -0.55 -26.82 5.37
CA LEU A 252 0.83 -26.66 4.92
C LEU A 252 1.51 -25.52 5.71
N PRO A 253 2.67 -25.76 6.35
CA PRO A 253 3.38 -24.73 7.08
C PRO A 253 3.66 -23.50 6.23
N TYR A 254 3.43 -22.31 6.79
CA TYR A 254 3.48 -21.05 6.04
C TYR A 254 4.82 -20.79 5.36
N ASP A 255 5.93 -21.12 6.02
CA ASP A 255 7.28 -21.04 5.45
C ASP A 255 7.42 -21.93 4.22
N ARG A 256 6.92 -23.16 4.29
CA ARG A 256 6.91 -24.09 3.16
C ARG A 256 5.99 -23.63 2.04
N PHE A 257 4.80 -23.15 2.39
CA PHE A 257 3.82 -22.59 1.45
C PHE A 257 4.42 -21.42 0.64
N LEU A 258 5.17 -20.52 1.27
CA LEU A 258 5.87 -19.45 0.58
C LEU A 258 6.99 -19.96 -0.33
N VAL A 259 7.84 -20.86 0.17
CA VAL A 259 8.95 -21.41 -0.60
C VAL A 259 8.45 -22.14 -1.86
N MET A 260 7.39 -22.94 -1.74
CA MET A 260 6.81 -23.65 -2.89
C MET A 260 6.30 -22.70 -3.99
N GLN A 261 5.71 -21.56 -3.61
CA GLN A 261 5.22 -20.59 -4.59
C GLN A 261 6.33 -19.87 -5.37
N LEU A 262 7.52 -19.77 -4.79
CA LEU A 262 8.66 -19.05 -5.38
C LEU A 262 9.67 -19.97 -6.08
N ALA A 263 9.79 -21.21 -5.61
CA ALA A 263 10.91 -22.08 -5.96
C ALA A 263 10.59 -23.57 -5.82
N ALA A 264 9.34 -24.00 -6.04
CA ALA A 264 8.98 -25.42 -5.93
C ALA A 264 9.87 -26.34 -6.78
N ASP A 265 10.25 -25.92 -7.98
CA ASP A 265 11.13 -26.63 -8.92
C ASP A 265 12.59 -26.76 -8.44
N LEU A 266 13.01 -25.95 -7.48
CA LEU A 266 14.37 -25.99 -6.91
C LEU A 266 14.46 -26.84 -5.63
N LEU A 267 13.35 -27.45 -5.20
CA LEU A 267 13.33 -28.27 -3.99
C LEU A 267 13.86 -29.68 -4.28
N PRO A 268 14.70 -30.25 -3.39
CA PRO A 268 15.46 -31.48 -3.68
C PRO A 268 14.62 -32.76 -3.90
N ASN A 269 13.29 -32.72 -3.70
CA ASN A 269 12.37 -33.84 -3.92
C ASN A 269 11.03 -33.38 -4.53
N PHE A 270 11.03 -32.31 -5.32
CA PHE A 270 9.77 -31.78 -5.86
C PHE A 270 9.05 -32.79 -6.75
N GLN A 271 7.73 -32.84 -6.62
CA GLN A 271 6.85 -33.64 -7.48
C GLN A 271 6.31 -32.76 -8.60
N ARG A 272 5.94 -33.37 -9.74
CA ARG A 272 5.33 -32.62 -10.84
C ARG A 272 4.09 -31.83 -10.41
N ASN A 273 3.34 -32.34 -9.44
CA ASN A 273 2.15 -31.67 -8.91
C ASN A 273 2.46 -30.42 -8.07
N ASP A 274 3.70 -30.28 -7.56
CA ASP A 274 4.15 -29.10 -6.80
C ASP A 274 4.34 -27.89 -7.70
N LEU A 275 4.54 -28.10 -9.01
CA LEU A 275 4.69 -27.01 -9.99
C LEU A 275 3.44 -26.11 -10.09
N ARG A 276 2.27 -26.59 -9.62
CA ARG A 276 1.08 -25.75 -9.50
C ARG A 276 1.31 -24.54 -8.59
N ALA A 277 2.16 -24.68 -7.56
CA ALA A 277 2.52 -23.60 -6.64
C ALA A 277 3.18 -22.41 -7.37
N LEU A 278 3.99 -22.69 -8.38
CA LEU A 278 4.67 -21.68 -9.20
C LEU A 278 3.71 -20.85 -10.06
N GLY A 279 2.43 -21.23 -10.12
CA GLY A 279 1.40 -20.36 -10.70
C GLY A 279 1.36 -18.98 -10.02
N TYR A 280 1.81 -18.83 -8.77
CA TYR A 280 2.03 -17.53 -8.14
C TYR A 280 2.87 -16.57 -9.02
N LEU A 281 3.92 -17.09 -9.69
CA LEU A 281 4.76 -16.32 -10.61
C LEU A 281 4.14 -16.25 -12.02
N GLY A 282 3.48 -17.33 -12.46
CA GLY A 282 2.95 -17.46 -13.82
C GLY A 282 1.64 -16.73 -14.09
N THR A 283 0.82 -16.49 -13.06
CA THR A 283 -0.46 -15.76 -13.13
C THR A 283 -0.36 -14.36 -12.53
N ALA A 284 0.84 -13.91 -12.15
CA ALA A 284 1.03 -12.56 -11.63
C ALA A 284 0.89 -11.50 -12.74
N PRO A 285 0.44 -10.28 -12.43
CA PRO A 285 0.36 -9.20 -13.40
C PRO A 285 1.70 -8.94 -14.08
N THR A 286 1.76 -9.08 -15.40
CA THR A 286 2.94 -8.71 -16.18
C THR A 286 2.94 -7.21 -16.43
N TYR A 287 3.84 -6.49 -15.76
CA TYR A 287 4.06 -5.08 -16.02
C TYR A 287 4.95 -4.90 -17.25
N HIS A 288 4.32 -4.63 -18.39
CA HIS A 288 5.06 -4.17 -19.57
C HIS A 288 5.64 -2.79 -19.27
N LYS A 289 6.97 -2.67 -19.26
CA LYS A 289 7.61 -1.35 -19.29
C LYS A 289 7.24 -0.71 -20.62
N ASP A 290 6.52 0.41 -20.59
CA ASP A 290 6.34 1.24 -21.77
C ASP A 290 7.74 1.65 -22.29
N PRO A 291 8.11 1.24 -23.52
CA PRO A 291 9.45 1.48 -24.07
C PRO A 291 9.83 2.96 -24.07
N ARG A 292 8.84 3.87 -24.09
CA ARG A 292 9.03 5.33 -24.03
C ARG A 292 9.75 5.79 -22.76
N PHE A 293 9.63 5.05 -21.66
CA PHE A 293 10.35 5.34 -20.41
C PHE A 293 11.68 4.59 -20.27
N SER A 294 12.00 3.65 -21.17
CA SER A 294 13.24 2.87 -21.12
C SER A 294 14.40 3.46 -21.91
N GLN A 295 14.17 4.52 -22.70
CA GLN A 295 15.24 5.22 -23.40
C GLN A 295 16.15 5.90 -22.36
N ARG A 296 17.34 5.30 -22.15
CA ARG A 296 18.45 5.95 -21.48
C ARG A 296 18.78 7.23 -22.26
N ARG A 297 18.52 8.39 -21.65
CA ARG A 297 19.13 9.66 -22.05
C ARG A 297 20.52 9.77 -21.45
#